data_AF-A0A0P0RB08-F1
#
_entry.id   AF-A0A0P0RB08-F1
#
_cell.length_a   1.000
_cell.length_b   1.000
_cell.length_c   1.000
_cell.angle_alpha   90.00
_cell.angle_beta   90.00
_cell.angle_gamma   90.00
#
_symmetry.space_group_name_H-M   'P 1'
#
loop_
_entity.id
_entity.type
_entity.pdbx_description
1 polymer ?
#
loop_
_entity_poly.entity_id
_entity_poly.type
_entity_poly.pdbx_seq_one_letter_code
_entity_poly.pdbx_strand_id
1 'polypeptide(L)'
;MPVTEEVLWERLKIVLLAIVWVGSVIGLINSIETTRAFLDLAVAAPGRVVALNAGGSHPEIEYINKKGDRVSYPQGGWIGGYKVGDRVTVLYLEHSSNPLATIDRIGAIWSSTIFIACLVVGFPLMGFTGFMYKKLYGNEDRSKWKITD
;
A
#
# COMPACT_ATOMS: atom_id res chain seq x y z
N MET A 1 -27.01 34.55 -4.72
CA MET A 1 -25.72 34.85 -5.38
C MET A 1 -25.42 33.73 -6.36
N PRO A 2 -25.12 34.00 -7.64
CA PRO A 2 -24.72 32.97 -8.58
C PRO A 2 -23.41 32.33 -8.13
N VAL A 3 -23.30 31.00 -8.27
CA VAL A 3 -22.05 30.27 -8.03
C VAL A 3 -21.10 30.62 -9.17
N THR A 4 -19.93 31.18 -8.86
CA THR A 4 -18.90 31.45 -9.87
C THR A 4 -18.30 30.14 -10.37
N GLU A 5 -17.80 30.11 -11.60
CA GLU A 5 -17.15 28.91 -12.16
C GLU A 5 -15.99 28.41 -11.28
N GLU A 6 -15.24 29.34 -10.67
CA GLU A 6 -14.17 29.02 -9.73
C GLU A 6 -14.66 28.19 -8.54
N VAL A 7 -15.78 28.58 -7.93
CA VAL A 7 -16.37 27.84 -6.81
C VAL A 7 -16.90 26.48 -7.26
N LEU A 8 -17.44 26.38 -8.47
CA LEU A 8 -17.89 25.11 -9.04
C LEU A 8 -16.72 24.14 -9.24
N TRP A 9 -15.61 24.62 -9.81
CA TRP A 9 -14.39 23.82 -10.02
C TRP A 9 -13.77 23.32 -8.72
N GLU A 10 -13.70 24.17 -7.69
CA GLU A 10 -13.20 23.75 -6.37
C GLU A 10 -14.08 22.67 -5.74
N ARG A 11 -15.41 22.82 -5.81
CA ARG A 11 -16.34 21.79 -5.33
C ARG A 11 -16.18 20.48 -6.09
N LEU A 12 -16.02 20.53 -7.41
CA LEU A 12 -15.83 19.34 -8.23
C LEU A 12 -14.55 18.59 -7.84
N LYS A 13 -13.43 19.28 -7.63
CA LYS A 13 -12.17 18.66 -7.17
C LYS A 13 -12.34 17.95 -5.83
N ILE A 14 -13.03 18.57 -4.87
CA ILE A 14 -13.31 17.98 -3.56
C ILE A 14 -14.14 16.71 -3.71
N VAL A 15 -15.19 16.73 -4.54
CA VAL A 15 -16.03 15.56 -4.79
C VAL A 15 -15.22 14.43 -5.43
N LEU A 16 -14.38 14.73 -6.44
CA LEU A 16 -13.53 13.72 -7.07
C LEU A 16 -12.53 13.10 -6.10
N LEU A 17 -11.88 13.92 -5.26
CA LEU A 17 -10.97 13.43 -4.22
C LEU A 17 -11.70 12.57 -3.18
N ALA A 18 -12.91 12.95 -2.79
CA ALA A 18 -13.73 12.16 -1.87
C ALA A 18 -14.08 10.79 -2.47
N ILE A 19 -14.44 10.73 -3.76
CA ILE A 19 -14.73 9.46 -4.45
C ILE A 19 -13.48 8.56 -4.47
N VAL A 20 -12.31 9.10 -4.84
CA VAL A 20 -11.04 8.36 -4.83
C VAL A 20 -10.69 7.85 -3.43
N TRP A 21 -10.92 8.68 -2.40
CA TRP A 21 -10.66 8.30 -1.01
C TRP A 21 -11.60 7.20 -0.53
N VAL A 22 -12.90 7.29 -0.81
CA VAL A 22 -13.87 6.21 -0.50
C VAL A 22 -13.48 4.92 -1.21
N GLY A 23 -13.10 4.99 -2.49
CA GLY A 23 -12.57 3.84 -3.23
C GLY A 23 -11.33 3.23 -2.58
N SER A 24 -10.43 4.07 -2.05
CA SER A 24 -9.23 3.62 -1.31
C SER A 24 -9.58 2.93 0.00
N VAL A 25 -10.60 3.42 0.73
CA VAL A 25 -11.09 2.77 1.97
C VAL A 25 -11.68 1.38 1.66
N ILE A 26 -12.50 1.28 0.62
CA ILE A 26 -13.07 -0.01 0.18
C ILE A 26 -11.94 -0.95 -0.26
N GLY A 27 -10.97 -0.45 -1.04
CA GLY A 27 -9.79 -1.21 -1.44
C GLY A 27 -8.97 -1.71 -0.25
N LEU A 28 -8.83 -0.91 0.81
CA LEU A 28 -8.11 -1.30 2.02
C LEU A 28 -8.80 -2.48 2.72
N ILE A 29 -10.12 -2.42 2.89
CA ILE A 29 -10.91 -3.48 3.53
C ILE A 29 -10.76 -4.78 2.74
N ASN A 30 -10.97 -4.74 1.42
CA ASN A 30 -10.81 -5.90 0.54
C ASN A 30 -9.40 -6.50 0.59
N SER A 31 -8.37 -5.64 0.62
CA SER A 31 -6.97 -6.06 0.73
C SER A 31 -6.71 -6.78 2.06
N ILE A 32 -7.21 -6.24 3.18
CA ILE A 32 -7.10 -6.87 4.49
C ILE A 32 -7.80 -8.24 4.51
N GLU A 33 -9.03 -8.32 4.02
CA GLU A 33 -9.81 -9.56 4.02
C GLU A 33 -9.16 -10.64 3.16
N THR A 34 -8.69 -10.26 1.96
CA THR A 34 -8.04 -11.20 1.03
C THR A 34 -6.71 -11.69 1.60
N THR A 35 -5.89 -10.80 2.19
CA THR A 35 -4.63 -11.20 2.82
C THR A 35 -4.88 -12.11 4.02
N ARG A 36 -5.89 -11.84 4.84
CA ARG A 36 -6.26 -12.74 5.97
C ARG A 36 -6.73 -14.10 5.48
N ALA A 37 -7.65 -14.14 4.52
CA ALA A 37 -8.14 -15.38 3.94
C ALA A 37 -7.01 -16.20 3.30
N PHE A 38 -6.03 -15.54 2.68
CA PHE A 38 -4.82 -16.19 2.20
C PHE A 38 -4.03 -16.82 3.36
N LEU A 39 -3.75 -16.06 4.43
CA LEU A 39 -2.98 -16.55 5.58
C LEU A 39 -3.68 -17.71 6.31
N ASP A 40 -5.00 -17.70 6.38
CA ASP A 40 -5.79 -18.77 7.02
C ASP A 40 -5.71 -20.09 6.25
N LEU A 41 -5.51 -20.03 4.93
CA LEU A 41 -5.46 -21.19 4.03
C LEU A 41 -4.05 -21.59 3.62
N ALA A 42 -3.08 -20.69 3.80
CA ALA A 42 -1.72 -20.90 3.33
C ALA A 42 -1.03 -22.04 4.08
N VAL A 43 -0.23 -22.80 3.33
CA VAL A 43 0.69 -23.79 3.87
C VAL A 43 2.12 -23.29 3.72
N ALA A 44 2.98 -23.65 4.67
CA ALA A 44 4.38 -23.27 4.66
C ALA A 44 5.25 -24.36 4.03
N ALA A 45 6.25 -23.95 3.25
CA ALA A 45 7.31 -24.80 2.74
C ALA A 45 8.67 -24.11 2.82
N PRO A 46 9.78 -24.86 3.00
CA PRO A 46 11.11 -24.31 2.89
C PRO A 46 11.40 -23.92 1.44
N GLY A 47 11.91 -22.71 1.24
CA GLY A 47 12.35 -22.20 -0.05
C GLY A 47 13.74 -21.58 0.01
N ARG A 48 14.25 -21.16 -1.15
CA ARG A 48 15.54 -20.49 -1.29
C ARG A 48 15.50 -19.41 -2.36
N VAL A 49 16.33 -18.39 -2.19
CA VAL A 49 16.62 -17.41 -3.24
C VAL A 49 17.52 -18.07 -4.28
N VAL A 50 17.06 -18.18 -5.52
CA VAL A 50 17.83 -18.79 -6.63
C VAL A 50 18.46 -17.76 -7.56
N ALA A 51 17.87 -16.56 -7.65
CA ALA A 51 18.42 -15.45 -8.41
C ALA A 51 17.99 -14.10 -7.79
N LEU A 52 18.62 -13.01 -8.26
CA LEU A 52 18.21 -11.63 -7.94
C LEU A 52 17.85 -10.93 -9.25
N ASN A 53 16.57 -10.79 -9.54
CA ASN A 53 16.08 -10.28 -10.82
C ASN A 53 16.37 -8.78 -11.01
N ALA A 54 16.39 -8.02 -9.92
CA ALA A 54 16.74 -6.59 -9.90
C ALA A 54 17.40 -6.19 -8.57
N GLY A 55 18.40 -6.97 -8.13
CA GLY A 55 19.08 -6.75 -6.86
C GLY A 55 18.33 -7.35 -5.65
N GLY A 56 18.82 -7.06 -4.44
CA GLY A 56 18.41 -7.74 -3.20
C GLY A 56 16.96 -7.51 -2.73
N SER A 57 16.19 -6.66 -3.41
CA SER A 57 14.75 -6.42 -3.15
C SER A 57 13.83 -7.14 -4.13
N HIS A 58 14.38 -7.78 -5.15
CA HIS A 58 13.63 -8.49 -6.18
C HIS A 58 14.18 -9.92 -6.37
N PRO A 59 14.17 -10.75 -5.31
CA PRO A 59 14.69 -12.11 -5.42
C PRO A 59 13.73 -13.02 -6.21
N GLU A 60 14.30 -13.95 -6.98
CA GLU A 60 13.60 -15.11 -7.49
C GLU A 60 13.63 -16.20 -6.41
N ILE A 61 12.47 -16.70 -6.03
CA ILE A 61 12.31 -17.69 -4.96
C ILE A 61 11.90 -19.02 -5.56
N GLU A 62 12.52 -20.08 -5.06
CA GLU A 62 12.17 -21.44 -5.41
C GLU A 62 11.84 -22.27 -4.17
N TYR A 63 10.85 -23.15 -4.29
CA TYR A 63 10.49 -24.13 -3.28
C TYR A 63 9.91 -25.40 -3.90
N ILE A 64 9.79 -26.45 -3.08
CA ILE A 64 9.09 -27.69 -3.46
C ILE A 64 7.73 -27.70 -2.76
N ASN A 65 6.64 -27.82 -3.52
CA ASN A 65 5.29 -27.92 -2.95
C ASN A 65 5.03 -29.31 -2.35
N LYS A 66 3.90 -29.53 -1.66
CA LYS A 66 3.57 -30.83 -1.07
C LYS A 66 3.34 -31.95 -2.09
N LYS A 67 3.08 -31.63 -3.35
CA LYS A 67 2.98 -32.61 -4.46
C LYS A 67 4.35 -33.03 -4.99
N GLY A 68 5.42 -32.36 -4.56
CA GLY A 68 6.79 -32.60 -5.04
C GLY A 68 7.17 -31.76 -6.25
N ASP A 69 6.31 -30.85 -6.71
CA ASP A 69 6.63 -29.98 -7.84
C ASP A 69 7.58 -28.87 -7.41
N ARG A 70 8.57 -28.59 -8.27
CA ARG A 70 9.46 -27.45 -8.13
C ARG A 70 8.77 -26.20 -8.68
N VAL A 71 8.58 -25.20 -7.82
CA VAL A 71 7.92 -23.94 -8.17
C VAL A 71 8.93 -22.81 -7.99
N SER A 72 9.03 -21.93 -8.99
CA SER A 72 9.83 -20.70 -8.97
C SER A 72 8.93 -19.51 -9.25
N TYR A 73 9.15 -18.40 -8.53
CA TYR A 73 8.42 -17.16 -8.77
C TYR A 73 9.25 -15.93 -8.38
N PRO A 74 9.02 -14.78 -9.05
CA PRO A 74 9.60 -13.51 -8.64
C PRO A 74 8.88 -13.01 -7.38
N GLN A 75 9.64 -12.74 -6.32
CA GLN A 75 9.10 -12.15 -5.11
C GLN A 75 9.13 -10.62 -5.20
N GLY A 76 7.96 -10.02 -5.02
CA GLY A 76 7.79 -8.57 -4.86
C GLY A 76 7.52 -8.14 -3.42
N GLY A 77 7.05 -6.91 -3.27
CA GLY A 77 6.70 -6.31 -1.98
C GLY A 77 7.82 -5.46 -1.40
N TRP A 78 7.61 -5.00 -0.17
CA TRP A 78 8.52 -4.09 0.53
C TRP A 78 9.54 -4.90 1.34
N ILE A 79 10.44 -5.54 0.61
CA ILE A 79 11.47 -6.43 1.14
C ILE A 79 12.84 -6.05 0.57
N GLY A 80 13.92 -6.53 1.20
CA GLY A 80 15.27 -6.19 0.75
C GLY A 80 16.36 -6.94 1.49
N GLY A 81 17.58 -6.84 0.95
CA GLY A 81 18.80 -7.39 1.55
C GLY A 81 19.05 -8.87 1.25
N TYR A 82 18.33 -9.47 0.30
CA TYR A 82 18.50 -10.87 -0.05
C TYR A 82 19.74 -11.12 -0.92
N LYS A 83 20.29 -12.32 -0.77
CA LYS A 83 21.38 -12.87 -1.58
C LYS A 83 20.98 -14.24 -2.11
N VAL A 84 21.58 -14.63 -3.24
CA VAL A 84 21.42 -15.98 -3.78
C VAL A 84 21.87 -17.01 -2.74
N GLY A 85 21.05 -18.04 -2.53
CA GLY A 85 21.26 -19.10 -1.55
C GLY A 85 20.59 -18.88 -0.19
N ASP A 86 20.10 -17.67 0.09
CA ASP A 86 19.36 -17.38 1.32
C ASP A 86 18.16 -18.31 1.46
N ARG A 87 17.95 -18.81 2.68
CA ARG A 87 16.81 -19.65 3.02
C ARG A 87 15.62 -18.77 3.39
N VAL A 88 14.45 -19.15 2.92
CA VAL A 88 13.18 -18.46 3.22
C VAL A 88 12.10 -19.48 3.54
N THR A 89 11.06 -19.02 4.24
CA THR A 89 9.80 -19.76 4.37
C THR A 89 8.85 -19.21 3.32
N VAL A 90 8.28 -20.09 2.51
CA VAL A 90 7.28 -19.74 1.49
C VAL A 90 5.90 -20.15 1.98
N LEU A 91 4.96 -19.21 1.93
CA LEU A 91 3.54 -19.41 2.12
C LEU A 91 2.87 -19.53 0.76
N TYR A 92 2.07 -20.57 0.54
CA TYR A 92 1.35 -20.76 -0.71
C TYR A 92 0.03 -21.53 -0.50
N LEU A 93 -0.87 -21.49 -1.49
CA LEU A 93 -2.14 -22.23 -1.48
C LEU A 93 -2.00 -23.57 -2.23
N GLU A 94 -2.28 -24.68 -1.56
CA GLU A 94 -2.10 -26.04 -2.10
C GLU A 94 -3.04 -26.38 -3.29
N HIS A 95 -4.23 -25.78 -3.30
CA HIS A 95 -5.29 -26.07 -4.27
C HIS A 95 -5.47 -24.98 -5.33
N SER A 96 -4.52 -24.04 -5.42
CA SER A 96 -4.58 -22.96 -6.41
C SER A 96 -3.92 -23.37 -7.72
N SER A 97 -4.57 -23.09 -8.86
CA SER A 97 -3.98 -23.23 -10.21
C SER A 97 -2.90 -22.18 -10.49
N ASN A 98 -2.91 -21.07 -9.74
CA ASN A 98 -1.86 -20.08 -9.72
C ASN A 98 -1.34 -20.00 -8.29
N PRO A 99 -0.19 -20.61 -7.95
CA PRO A 99 0.32 -20.58 -6.59
C PRO A 99 0.62 -19.12 -6.24
N LEU A 100 -0.32 -18.47 -5.53
CA LEU A 100 -0.12 -17.22 -4.81
C LEU A 100 0.92 -17.53 -3.73
N ALA A 101 2.18 -17.58 -4.15
CA ALA A 101 3.31 -17.88 -3.30
C ALA A 101 3.92 -16.54 -2.87
N THR A 102 4.24 -16.45 -1.59
CA THR A 102 4.94 -15.30 -1.03
C THR A 102 5.80 -15.75 0.12
N ILE A 103 6.90 -15.06 0.37
CA ILE A 103 7.73 -15.35 1.54
C ILE A 103 7.03 -14.88 2.82
N ASP A 104 7.30 -15.57 3.93
CA ASP A 104 6.77 -15.22 5.25
C ASP A 104 7.47 -13.98 5.84
N ARG A 105 7.15 -12.82 5.26
CA ARG A 105 7.63 -11.51 5.69
C ARG A 105 6.50 -10.51 5.58
N ILE A 106 6.36 -9.66 6.59
CA ILE A 106 5.31 -8.62 6.63
C ILE A 106 5.33 -7.77 5.35
N GLY A 107 6.51 -7.33 4.91
CA GLY A 107 6.66 -6.51 3.70
C GLY A 107 6.30 -7.25 2.40
N ALA A 108 6.38 -8.58 2.37
CA ALA A 108 5.95 -9.38 1.23
C ALA A 108 4.43 -9.61 1.26
N ILE A 109 3.91 -10.04 2.41
CA ILE A 109 2.49 -10.39 2.62
C ILE A 109 1.58 -9.15 2.54
N TRP A 110 1.97 -8.05 3.17
CA TRP A 110 1.10 -6.90 3.43
C TRP A 110 1.42 -5.67 2.59
N SER A 111 2.34 -5.75 1.62
CA SER A 111 2.79 -4.58 0.83
C SER A 111 1.64 -3.73 0.26
N SER A 112 0.70 -4.35 -0.45
CA SER A 112 -0.48 -3.67 -1.02
C SER A 112 -1.35 -3.03 0.07
N THR A 113 -1.62 -3.78 1.16
CA THR A 113 -2.43 -3.29 2.28
C THR A 113 -1.79 -2.07 2.94
N ILE A 114 -0.47 -2.09 3.18
CA ILE A 114 0.25 -0.97 3.79
C ILE A 114 0.23 0.24 2.85
N PHE A 115 0.48 0.04 1.56
CA PHE A 115 0.42 1.11 0.57
C PHE A 115 -0.94 1.81 0.55
N ILE A 116 -2.03 1.04 0.49
CA ILE A 116 -3.39 1.60 0.48
C ILE A 116 -3.71 2.26 1.82
N ALA A 117 -3.27 1.69 2.95
CA ALA A 117 -3.44 2.30 4.27
C ALA A 117 -2.76 3.68 4.35
N CYS A 118 -1.58 3.84 3.76
CA CYS A 118 -0.91 5.13 3.65
C CYS A 118 -1.74 6.15 2.84
N LEU A 119 -2.45 5.74 1.79
CA LEU A 119 -3.34 6.64 1.04
C LEU A 119 -4.58 7.04 1.85
N VAL A 120 -5.22 6.06 2.51
CA VAL A 120 -6.42 6.27 3.33
C VAL A 120 -6.13 7.21 4.50
N VAL A 121 -4.98 7.07 5.16
CA VAL A 121 -4.57 7.90 6.29
C VAL A 121 -3.92 9.22 5.84
N GLY A 122 -3.10 9.17 4.79
CA GLY A 122 -2.31 10.30 4.32
C GLY A 122 -3.16 11.45 3.78
N PHE A 123 -4.18 11.16 2.96
CA PHE A 123 -5.00 12.23 2.36
C PHE A 123 -5.76 13.07 3.41
N PRO A 124 -6.46 12.49 4.41
CA PRO A 124 -7.07 13.27 5.48
C PRO A 124 -6.06 14.07 6.31
N LEU A 125 -4.89 13.49 6.60
CA LEU A 125 -3.84 14.17 7.36
C LEU A 125 -3.29 15.40 6.61
N MET A 126 -3.06 15.29 5.30
CA MET A 126 -2.64 16.43 4.48
C MET A 126 -3.70 17.53 4.43
N GLY A 127 -4.98 17.17 4.30
CA GLY A 127 -6.08 18.13 4.36
C GLY A 127 -6.19 18.83 5.73
N PHE A 128 -6.08 18.06 6.81
CA PHE A 128 -6.15 18.58 8.18
C PHE A 128 -4.97 19.49 8.52
N THR A 129 -3.74 19.08 8.17
CA THR A 129 -2.53 19.90 8.39
C THR A 129 -2.57 21.19 7.60
N GLY A 130 -3.04 21.18 6.34
CA GLY A 130 -3.24 22.39 5.55
C GLY A 130 -4.29 23.33 6.15
N PHE A 131 -5.41 22.79 6.63
CA PHE A 131 -6.43 23.57 7.34
C PHE A 131 -5.88 24.21 8.62
N MET A 132 -5.16 23.43 9.43
CA MET A 132 -4.57 23.91 10.68
C MET A 132 -3.49 24.96 10.43
N TYR A 133 -2.63 24.75 9.42
CA TYR A 133 -1.62 25.73 9.02
C TYR A 133 -2.26 27.07 8.64
N LYS A 134 -3.30 27.05 7.79
CA LYS A 134 -4.04 28.26 7.40
C LYS A 134 -4.71 28.93 8.59
N LYS A 135 -5.24 28.15 9.54
CA LYS A 135 -5.90 28.67 10.74
C LYS A 135 -4.92 29.33 11.72
N LEU A 136 -3.75 28.72 11.92
CA LEU A 136 -2.74 29.18 12.87
C LEU A 136 -1.92 30.36 12.32
N TYR A 137 -1.45 30.28 11.08
CA TYR A 137 -0.54 31.27 10.50
C TYR A 137 -1.21 32.24 9.52
N GLY A 138 -2.36 31.88 8.94
CA GLY A 138 -3.07 32.74 7.98
C GLY A 138 -3.77 33.95 8.62
N ASN A 139 -3.79 34.06 9.95
CA ASN A 139 -4.40 35.20 10.65
C ASN A 139 -3.39 36.28 11.07
N GLU A 140 -2.09 35.96 11.17
CA GLU A 140 -1.04 36.95 11.46
C GLU A 140 -0.88 37.95 10.31
N ASP A 141 -1.01 37.49 9.07
CA ASP A 141 -0.73 38.31 7.87
C ASP A 141 -1.78 39.41 7.62
N ARG A 142 -3.00 39.24 8.14
CA ARG A 142 -4.07 40.27 8.05
C ARG A 142 -3.98 41.35 9.12
N SER A 143 -3.18 41.15 10.17
CA SER A 143 -2.99 42.16 11.22
C SER A 143 -1.97 43.24 10.83
N LYS A 144 -1.09 42.96 9.86
CA LYS A 144 -0.02 43.86 9.42
C LYS A 144 -0.48 45.02 8.53
N TRP A 145 -1.73 45.03 8.07
CA TRP A 145 -2.26 46.05 7.14
C TRP A 145 -3.38 46.91 7.72
N LYS A 146 -3.60 46.88 9.04
CA LYS A 146 -4.43 47.89 9.71
C LYS A 146 -3.53 49.06 10.13
N ILE A 147 -3.14 49.88 9.16
CA ILE A 147 -2.67 51.24 9.45
C ILE A 147 -3.93 52.04 9.79
N THR A 148 -3.90 52.63 10.99
CA THR A 148 -4.86 53.60 11.50
C THR A 148 -5.04 54.76 10.52
N ASP A 149 -6.29 55.13 10.25
CA ASP A 149 -6.79 56.50 10.16
C ASP A 149 -8.27 56.50 10.53
#